data_AF-W1S0N6-F1
#
_entry.id   AF-W1S0N6-F1
#
_cell.length_a   1.000
_cell.length_b   1.000
_cell.length_c   1.000
_cell.angle_alpha   90.00
_cell.angle_beta   90.00
_cell.angle_gamma   90.00
#
_symmetry.space_group_name_H-M   'P 1'
#
loop_
_entity.id
_entity.type
_entity.pdbx_description
1 polymer ?
#
loop_
_entity_poly.entity_id
_entity_poly.type
_entity_poly.pdbx_seq_one_letter_code
_entity_poly.pdbx_strand_id
1 'polypeptide(L)'
;MTGLDRYAPLAQEAAAAVERRQAQYPALIAAGKLPADQAEREIRVWRAIASDWRWVVTLDRRDDAPATLEEKLAALEESRRRAERAMRRAFDRADSSVREAWRQDMAIAVMADRFGDVAAPFLAAWEQYWCIADLLDWYGRELPVSGRPGIAYYVNRHVRAANRARAA
;
A
#
# COMPACT_ATOMS: atom_id res chain seq x y z
N MET A 1 16.85 -14.29 -3.95
CA MET A 1 15.68 -13.40 -4.05
C MET A 1 14.59 -14.10 -4.83
N THR A 2 13.43 -14.29 -4.22
CA THR A 2 12.28 -14.83 -4.96
C THR A 2 11.66 -13.67 -5.74
N GLY A 3 11.00 -13.93 -6.88
CA GLY A 3 10.32 -12.87 -7.65
C GLY A 3 9.22 -12.11 -6.88
N LEU A 4 8.94 -12.50 -5.63
CA LEU A 4 7.97 -11.90 -4.72
C LEU A 4 8.57 -10.74 -3.89
N ASP A 5 9.90 -10.68 -3.75
CA ASP A 5 10.60 -9.63 -2.98
C ASP A 5 10.33 -8.23 -3.55
N ARG A 6 10.03 -8.13 -4.86
CA ARG A 6 9.64 -6.88 -5.52
C ARG A 6 8.35 -6.26 -5.00
N TYR A 7 7.53 -7.04 -4.28
CA TYR A 7 6.29 -6.57 -3.64
C TYR A 7 6.47 -6.21 -2.16
N ALA A 8 7.71 -6.27 -1.65
CA ALA A 8 8.00 -5.86 -0.28
C ALA A 8 7.50 -4.43 0.06
N PRO A 9 7.61 -3.42 -0.83
CA PRO A 9 7.06 -2.09 -0.54
C PRO A 9 5.55 -2.10 -0.26
N LEU A 10 4.78 -2.92 -0.99
CA LEU A 10 3.32 -3.03 -0.80
C LEU A 10 2.99 -3.67 0.55
N ALA A 11 3.72 -4.73 0.93
CA ALA A 11 3.57 -5.36 2.23
C ALA A 11 3.97 -4.43 3.38
N GLN A 12 5.05 -3.66 3.21
CA GLN A 12 5.51 -2.67 4.19
C GLN A 12 4.48 -1.55 4.37
N GLU A 13 3.94 -0.99 3.29
CA GLU A 13 2.93 0.06 3.39
C GLU A 13 1.62 -0.45 4.00
N ALA A 14 1.19 -1.67 3.67
CA ALA A 14 0.02 -2.29 4.30
C ALA A 14 0.21 -2.48 5.82
N ALA A 15 1.40 -2.91 6.25
CA ALA A 15 1.73 -3.04 7.68
C ALA A 15 1.81 -1.67 8.37
N ALA A 16 2.51 -0.69 7.78
CA ALA A 16 2.61 0.66 8.31
C ALA A 16 1.23 1.35 8.40
N ALA A 17 0.31 1.03 7.50
CA ALA A 17 -1.07 1.49 7.53
C ALA A 17 -1.85 0.96 8.75
N VAL A 18 -1.55 -0.25 9.23
CA VAL A 18 -2.11 -0.79 10.49
C VAL A 18 -1.51 -0.04 11.67
N GLU A 19 -0.19 0.12 11.72
CA GLU A 19 0.53 0.78 12.80
C GLU A 19 0.07 2.23 13.01
N ARG A 20 -0.05 3.00 11.92
CA ARG A 20 -0.54 4.39 11.97
C ARG A 20 -1.94 4.48 12.57
N ARG A 21 -2.83 3.54 12.24
CA ARG A 21 -4.19 3.50 12.79
C ARG A 21 -4.20 3.13 14.28
N GLN A 22 -3.43 2.12 14.66
CA GLN A 22 -3.28 1.72 16.06
C GLN A 22 -2.71 2.85 16.92
N ALA A 23 -1.78 3.64 16.38
CA ALA A 23 -1.21 4.79 17.07
C ALA A 23 -2.18 5.99 17.16
N GLN A 24 -2.94 6.28 16.09
CA GLN A 24 -3.75 7.49 16.01
C GLN A 24 -5.17 7.34 16.57
N TYR A 25 -5.78 6.16 16.42
CA TYR A 25 -7.21 5.96 16.72
C TYR A 25 -7.55 6.12 18.20
N PRO A 26 -6.73 5.69 19.17
CA PRO A 26 -7.03 5.89 20.59
C PRO A 26 -7.29 7.37 20.94
N ALA A 27 -6.47 8.28 20.42
CA ALA A 27 -6.64 9.72 20.66
C ALA A 27 -7.91 10.28 19.96
N LEU A 28 -8.25 9.78 18.77
CA LEU A 28 -9.46 10.19 18.06
C LEU A 28 -10.74 9.69 18.74
N ILE A 29 -10.73 8.48 19.29
CA ILE A 29 -11.83 7.91 20.07
C ILE A 29 -12.03 8.73 21.36
N ALA A 30 -10.95 8.97 22.11
CA ALA A 30 -10.99 9.78 23.33
C ALA A 30 -11.52 11.21 23.05
N ALA A 31 -11.23 11.76 21.88
CA ALA A 31 -11.72 13.07 21.45
C ALA A 31 -13.14 13.06 20.85
N GLY A 32 -13.83 11.91 20.80
CA GLY A 32 -15.17 11.78 20.20
C GLY A 32 -15.21 11.99 18.68
N LYS A 33 -14.05 11.93 18.00
CA LYS A 33 -13.91 12.16 16.55
C LYS A 33 -13.99 10.87 15.73
N LEU A 34 -13.97 9.72 16.37
CA LEU A 34 -14.06 8.41 15.74
C LEU A 34 -14.81 7.43 16.67
N PRO A 35 -15.91 6.82 16.21
CA PRO A 35 -16.57 5.73 16.93
C PRO A 35 -15.64 4.52 17.12
N ALA A 36 -15.69 3.87 18.28
CA ALA A 36 -14.81 2.75 18.59
C ALA A 36 -15.05 1.52 17.69
N ASP A 37 -16.32 1.22 17.39
CA ASP A 37 -16.74 0.16 16.46
C ASP A 37 -16.24 0.42 15.04
N GLN A 38 -16.24 1.68 14.59
CA GLN A 38 -15.66 2.07 13.32
C GLN A 38 -14.14 1.84 13.32
N ALA A 39 -13.45 2.25 14.39
CA ALA A 39 -12.00 2.08 14.53
C ALA A 39 -11.59 0.60 14.48
N GLU A 40 -12.30 -0.25 15.21
CA GLU A 40 -12.09 -1.70 15.23
C GLU A 40 -12.30 -2.33 13.85
N ARG A 41 -13.40 -1.96 13.17
CA ARG A 41 -13.70 -2.43 11.82
C ARG A 41 -12.57 -2.06 10.84
N GLU A 42 -12.12 -0.81 10.87
CA GLU A 42 -11.03 -0.35 10.00
C GLU A 42 -9.71 -1.07 10.30
N ILE A 43 -9.35 -1.26 11.57
CA ILE A 43 -8.14 -2.00 11.96
C ILE A 43 -8.22 -3.45 11.49
N ARG A 44 -9.37 -4.13 11.64
CA ARG A 44 -9.57 -5.50 11.13
C ARG A 44 -9.31 -5.57 9.62
N VAL A 45 -9.91 -4.67 8.84
CA VAL A 45 -9.75 -4.66 7.38
C VAL A 45 -8.28 -4.46 6.98
N TRP A 46 -7.59 -3.51 7.61
CA TRP A 46 -6.17 -3.26 7.31
C TRP A 46 -5.27 -4.41 7.76
N ARG A 47 -5.58 -5.10 8.86
CA ARG A 47 -4.87 -6.33 9.25
C ARG A 47 -5.05 -7.43 8.21
N ALA A 48 -6.26 -7.62 7.69
CA ALA A 48 -6.51 -8.59 6.63
C ALA A 48 -5.72 -8.25 5.35
N ILE A 49 -5.65 -6.97 4.96
CA ILE A 49 -4.82 -6.52 3.84
C ILE A 49 -3.33 -6.79 4.11
N ALA A 50 -2.82 -6.42 5.28
CA ALA A 50 -1.42 -6.64 5.65
C ALA A 50 -1.07 -8.14 5.67
N SER A 51 -2.00 -9.01 6.11
CA SER A 51 -1.84 -10.46 6.08
C SER A 51 -1.72 -11.00 4.66
N ASP A 52 -2.61 -10.57 3.74
CA ASP A 52 -2.56 -10.99 2.34
C ASP A 52 -1.21 -10.63 1.70
N TRP A 53 -0.73 -9.40 1.93
CA TRP A 53 0.51 -8.92 1.33
C TRP A 53 1.76 -9.50 1.98
N ARG A 54 1.71 -9.80 3.27
CA ARG A 54 2.72 -10.62 3.91
C ARG A 54 2.77 -12.00 3.27
N TRP A 55 1.63 -12.65 3.04
CA TRP A 55 1.58 -13.94 2.37
C TRP A 55 2.15 -13.87 0.95
N VAL A 56 1.89 -12.80 0.20
CA VAL A 56 2.50 -12.58 -1.12
C VAL A 56 4.02 -12.60 -1.05
N VAL A 57 4.63 -11.90 -0.07
CA VAL A 57 6.10 -11.77 0.00
C VAL A 57 6.76 -12.97 0.65
N THR A 58 6.17 -13.50 1.72
CA THR A 58 6.79 -14.53 2.58
C THR A 58 6.31 -15.95 2.29
N LEU A 59 5.23 -16.10 1.52
CA LEU A 59 4.49 -17.36 1.33
C LEU A 59 3.92 -17.94 2.64
N ASP A 60 3.96 -17.20 3.74
CA ASP A 60 3.45 -17.59 5.03
C ASP A 60 2.12 -16.89 5.34
N ARG A 61 1.06 -17.69 5.43
CA ARG A 61 -0.32 -17.21 5.59
C ARG A 61 -0.64 -17.08 7.08
N ARG A 62 -1.16 -15.93 7.50
CA ARG A 62 -1.64 -15.71 8.88
C ARG A 62 -3.15 -15.83 8.94
N ASP A 63 -3.64 -16.41 10.02
CA ASP A 63 -5.06 -16.50 10.36
C ASP A 63 -5.54 -15.21 11.05
N ASP A 64 -5.43 -14.09 10.35
CA ASP A 64 -6.07 -12.85 10.76
C ASP A 64 -7.58 -12.90 10.46
N ALA A 65 -8.37 -12.17 11.27
CA ALA A 65 -9.81 -12.08 11.07
C ALA A 65 -10.12 -11.61 9.63
N PRO A 66 -10.94 -12.34 8.86
CA PRO A 66 -11.12 -12.07 7.45
C PRO A 66 -11.87 -10.76 7.22
N ALA A 67 -11.60 -10.13 6.08
CA ALA A 67 -12.37 -9.02 5.53
C ALA A 67 -12.82 -9.35 4.12
N THR A 68 -14.02 -8.88 3.76
CA THR A 68 -14.55 -9.09 2.41
C THR A 68 -13.76 -8.28 1.39
N LEU A 69 -13.83 -8.67 0.11
CA LEU A 69 -13.19 -7.90 -0.96
C LEU A 69 -13.72 -6.46 -1.03
N GLU A 70 -15.04 -6.28 -0.85
CA GLU A 70 -15.68 -4.96 -0.84
C GLU A 70 -15.13 -4.07 0.29
N GLU A 71 -14.97 -4.62 1.50
CA GLU A 71 -14.40 -3.90 2.63
C GLU A 71 -12.96 -3.45 2.34
N LYS A 72 -12.15 -4.33 1.74
CA LYS A 72 -10.75 -4.02 1.37
C LYS A 72 -10.69 -2.92 0.31
N LEU A 73 -11.51 -3.03 -0.74
CA LEU A 73 -11.60 -2.03 -1.80
C LEU A 73 -12.03 -0.67 -1.27
N ALA A 74 -13.07 -0.62 -0.43
CA ALA A 74 -13.55 0.63 0.17
C ALA A 74 -12.46 1.29 1.06
N ALA A 75 -11.77 0.50 1.87
CA ALA A 75 -10.69 0.98 2.73
C ALA A 75 -9.51 1.53 1.91
N LEU A 76 -9.13 0.86 0.82
CA LEU A 76 -8.06 1.28 -0.06
C LEU A 76 -8.42 2.51 -0.89
N GLU A 77 -9.66 2.62 -1.38
CA GLU A 77 -10.12 3.79 -2.14
C GLU A 77 -10.12 5.05 -1.26
N GLU A 78 -10.60 4.97 -0.01
CA GLU A 78 -10.52 6.09 0.92
C GLU A 78 -9.06 6.44 1.27
N SER A 79 -8.21 5.43 1.47
CA SER A 79 -6.79 5.64 1.74
C SER A 79 -6.06 6.27 0.55
N ARG A 80 -6.42 5.88 -0.69
CA ARG A 80 -5.88 6.45 -1.93
C ARG A 80 -6.23 7.93 -2.02
N ARG A 81 -7.48 8.30 -1.73
CA ARG A 81 -7.92 9.71 -1.70
C ARG A 81 -7.17 10.52 -0.64
N ARG A 82 -6.94 9.95 0.55
CA ARG A 82 -6.14 10.60 1.61
C ARG A 82 -4.69 10.79 1.20
N ALA A 83 -4.07 9.75 0.63
CA ALA A 83 -2.70 9.78 0.15
C ALA A 83 -2.52 10.77 -1.01
N GLU A 84 -3.48 10.84 -1.94
CA GLU A 84 -3.46 11.83 -3.03
C GLU A 84 -3.50 13.26 -2.48
N ARG A 85 -4.38 13.54 -1.52
CA ARG A 85 -4.43 14.85 -0.85
C ARG A 85 -3.13 15.16 -0.11
N ALA A 86 -2.51 14.17 0.53
CA ALA A 86 -1.22 14.33 1.21
C ALA A 86 -0.10 14.62 0.20
N MET A 87 -0.03 13.86 -0.90
CA MET A 87 0.93 14.06 -1.99
C MET A 87 0.80 15.44 -2.61
N ARG A 88 -0.42 15.89 -2.94
CA ARG A 88 -0.66 17.25 -3.47
C ARG A 88 -0.17 18.32 -2.50
N ARG A 89 -0.49 18.21 -1.21
CA ARG A 89 -0.01 19.15 -0.19
C ARG A 89 1.51 19.12 -0.01
N ALA A 90 2.14 17.94 -0.11
CA ALA A 90 3.58 17.81 -0.04
C ALA A 90 4.25 18.47 -1.26
N PHE A 91 3.66 18.30 -2.45
CA PHE A 91 4.10 18.96 -3.67
C PHE A 91 3.97 20.49 -3.60
N ASP A 92 2.83 21.01 -3.13
CA ASP A 92 2.60 22.46 -3.00
C ASP A 92 3.60 23.13 -2.06
N ARG A 93 4.06 22.40 -1.04
CA ARG A 93 5.06 22.83 -0.05
C ARG A 93 6.49 22.54 -0.48
N ALA A 94 6.70 21.80 -1.56
CA ALA A 94 8.03 21.43 -2.02
C ALA A 94 8.79 22.67 -2.50
N ASP A 95 10.12 22.59 -2.39
CA ASP A 95 11.01 23.63 -2.87
C ASP A 95 10.74 23.93 -4.37
N SER A 96 10.95 25.19 -4.78
CA SER A 96 10.73 25.61 -6.16
C SER A 96 11.58 24.79 -7.15
N SER A 97 12.78 24.35 -6.76
CA SER A 97 13.64 23.50 -7.57
C SER A 97 13.06 22.10 -7.80
N VAL A 98 12.44 21.50 -6.77
CA VAL A 98 11.75 20.20 -6.87
C VAL A 98 10.52 20.31 -7.76
N ARG A 99 9.74 21.39 -7.60
CA ARG A 99 8.56 21.64 -8.45
C ARG A 99 8.94 21.91 -9.91
N GLU A 100 10.05 22.60 -10.15
CA GLU A 100 10.57 22.83 -11.49
C GLU A 100 11.06 21.54 -12.15
N ALA A 101 11.84 20.73 -11.43
CA ALA A 101 12.28 19.43 -11.91
C ALA A 101 11.10 18.52 -12.28
N TRP A 102 10.05 18.51 -11.48
CA TRP A 102 8.82 17.79 -11.78
C TRP A 102 8.14 18.27 -13.07
N ARG A 103 8.07 19.59 -13.30
CA ARG A 103 7.51 20.17 -14.53
C ARG A 103 8.31 19.82 -15.79
N GLN A 104 9.59 19.47 -15.62
CA GLN A 104 10.48 19.06 -16.69
C GLN A 104 10.48 17.53 -16.91
N ASP A 105 9.50 16.81 -16.35
CA ASP A 105 9.38 15.35 -16.41
C ASP A 105 10.64 14.62 -15.92
N MET A 106 11.35 15.21 -14.94
CA MET A 106 12.54 14.58 -14.36
C MET A 106 12.15 13.26 -13.69
N ALA A 107 12.89 12.20 -14.01
CA ALA A 107 12.68 10.89 -13.39
C ALA A 107 12.84 10.98 -11.86
N ILE A 108 11.95 10.32 -11.12
CA ILE A 108 11.93 10.30 -9.64
C ILE A 108 13.29 9.92 -9.05
N ALA A 109 13.97 8.92 -9.63
CA ALA A 109 15.29 8.49 -9.16
C ALA A 109 16.34 9.61 -9.28
N VAL A 110 16.27 10.41 -10.35
CA VAL A 110 17.17 11.56 -10.56
C VAL A 110 16.81 12.70 -9.62
N MET A 111 15.52 12.94 -9.35
CA MET A 111 15.09 13.93 -8.36
C MET A 111 15.57 13.56 -6.96
N ALA A 112 15.49 12.28 -6.59
CA ALA A 112 15.96 11.78 -5.29
C ALA A 112 17.47 11.99 -5.12
N ASP A 113 18.26 11.64 -6.14
CA ASP A 113 19.72 11.80 -6.13
C ASP A 113 20.13 13.28 -6.08
N ARG A 114 19.49 14.12 -6.90
CA ARG A 114 19.88 15.53 -7.04
C ARG A 114 19.47 16.41 -5.87
N PHE A 115 18.28 16.18 -5.30
CA PHE A 115 17.69 17.07 -4.30
C PHE A 115 17.68 16.46 -2.90
N GLY A 116 17.93 15.15 -2.76
CA GLY A 116 18.07 14.46 -1.48
C GLY A 116 16.94 14.80 -0.50
N ASP A 117 17.33 15.27 0.69
CA ASP A 117 16.43 15.64 1.77
C ASP A 117 15.38 16.70 1.38
N VAL A 118 15.68 17.56 0.40
CA VAL A 118 14.74 18.59 -0.07
C VAL A 118 13.55 17.97 -0.79
N ALA A 119 13.77 16.89 -1.55
CA ALA A 119 12.70 16.16 -2.23
C ALA A 119 12.03 15.11 -1.35
N ALA A 120 12.70 14.65 -0.28
CA ALA A 120 12.26 13.51 0.52
C ALA A 120 10.79 13.57 1.00
N PRO A 121 10.25 14.70 1.51
CA PRO A 121 8.84 14.75 1.93
C PRO A 121 7.84 14.54 0.79
N PHE A 122 8.13 15.09 -0.39
CA PHE A 122 7.30 14.91 -1.57
C PHE A 122 7.40 13.47 -2.10
N LEU A 123 8.63 12.94 -2.20
CA LEU A 123 8.87 11.58 -2.69
C LEU A 123 8.25 10.52 -1.78
N ALA A 124 8.32 10.68 -0.46
CA ALA A 124 7.66 9.78 0.48
C ALA A 124 6.14 9.77 0.30
N ALA A 125 5.52 10.95 0.10
CA ALA A 125 4.08 11.03 -0.14
C ALA A 125 3.67 10.48 -1.51
N TRP A 126 4.52 10.65 -2.53
CA TRP A 126 4.35 10.07 -3.86
C TRP A 126 4.44 8.54 -3.83
N GLU A 127 5.45 7.99 -3.15
CA GLU A 127 5.65 6.54 -2.99
C GLU A 127 4.47 5.92 -2.24
N GLN A 128 4.03 6.55 -1.15
CA GLN A 128 2.86 6.09 -0.41
C GLN A 128 1.60 6.05 -1.27
N TYR A 129 1.36 7.10 -2.08
CA TYR A 129 0.22 7.14 -2.99
C TYR A 129 0.24 5.97 -3.96
N TRP A 130 1.38 5.71 -4.61
CA TRP A 130 1.49 4.63 -5.59
C TRP A 130 1.44 3.25 -4.95
N CYS A 131 1.99 3.05 -3.76
CA CYS A 131 1.82 1.81 -3.03
C CYS A 131 0.33 1.53 -2.77
N ILE A 132 -0.43 2.52 -2.30
CA ILE A 132 -1.87 2.35 -2.06
C ILE A 132 -2.65 2.14 -3.37
N ALA A 133 -2.28 2.85 -4.44
CA ALA A 133 -2.91 2.67 -5.76
C ALA A 133 -2.66 1.26 -6.32
N ASP A 134 -1.45 0.73 -6.15
CA ASP A 134 -1.09 -0.62 -6.56
C ASP A 134 -1.83 -1.68 -5.73
N LEU A 135 -1.90 -1.51 -4.40
CA LEU A 135 -2.72 -2.35 -3.54
C LEU A 135 -4.17 -2.40 -4.07
N LEU A 136 -4.74 -1.23 -4.39
CA LEU A 136 -6.10 -1.12 -4.91
C LEU A 136 -6.28 -1.82 -6.26
N ASP A 137 -5.35 -1.63 -7.22
CA ASP A 137 -5.45 -2.31 -8.53
C ASP A 137 -5.42 -3.83 -8.36
N TRP A 138 -4.57 -4.35 -7.47
CA TRP A 138 -4.49 -5.79 -7.22
C TRP A 138 -5.80 -6.38 -6.70
N TYR A 139 -6.46 -5.74 -5.73
CA TYR A 139 -7.79 -6.17 -5.29
C TYR A 139 -8.86 -5.93 -6.36
N GLY A 140 -8.73 -4.89 -7.18
CA GLY A 140 -9.60 -4.66 -8.33
C GLY A 140 -9.55 -5.79 -9.37
N ARG A 141 -8.43 -6.51 -9.46
CA ARG A 141 -8.31 -7.72 -10.30
C ARG A 141 -9.12 -8.90 -9.75
N GLU A 142 -9.45 -8.91 -8.47
CA GLU A 142 -10.25 -10.00 -7.87
C GLU A 142 -11.75 -9.85 -8.15
N LEU A 143 -12.18 -8.71 -8.72
CA LEU A 143 -13.56 -8.54 -9.16
C LEU A 143 -13.87 -9.46 -10.35
N PRO A 144 -15.07 -10.09 -10.40
CA PRO A 144 -15.45 -11.01 -11.48
C PRO A 144 -15.32 -10.41 -12.89
N VAL A 145 -15.53 -9.10 -13.00
CA VAL A 145 -15.50 -8.36 -14.28
C VAL A 145 -14.09 -8.00 -14.75
N SER A 146 -13.06 -8.20 -13.94
CA SER A 146 -11.72 -7.68 -14.24
C SER A 146 -11.04 -8.39 -15.41
N GLY A 147 -11.36 -9.67 -15.63
CA GLY A 147 -10.66 -10.55 -16.58
C GLY A 147 -9.17 -10.77 -16.27
N ARG A 148 -8.67 -10.26 -15.14
CA ARG A 148 -7.25 -10.27 -14.75
C ARG A 148 -7.04 -11.22 -13.57
N PRO A 149 -5.90 -11.92 -13.50
CA PRO A 149 -5.60 -12.79 -12.36
C PRO A 149 -5.37 -11.98 -11.08
N GLY A 150 -6.05 -12.41 -10.00
CA GLY A 150 -5.91 -11.86 -8.65
C GLY A 150 -4.66 -12.33 -7.89
N ILE A 151 -4.57 -11.95 -6.62
CA ILE A 151 -3.41 -12.19 -5.76
C ILE A 151 -3.15 -13.69 -5.60
N ALA A 152 -4.19 -14.46 -5.30
CA ALA A 152 -4.06 -15.90 -5.05
C ALA A 152 -3.56 -16.69 -6.28
N TYR A 153 -4.02 -16.33 -7.49
CA TYR A 153 -3.51 -16.94 -8.73
C TYR A 153 -2.02 -16.68 -8.90
N TYR A 154 -1.59 -15.44 -8.66
CA TYR A 154 -0.22 -15.01 -8.85
C TYR A 154 0.74 -15.71 -7.87
N VAL A 155 0.36 -15.80 -6.59
CA VAL A 155 1.13 -16.53 -5.57
C VAL A 155 1.25 -18.01 -5.93
N ASN A 156 0.14 -18.66 -6.30
CA ASN A 156 0.13 -20.06 -6.70
C ASN A 156 1.04 -20.34 -7.91
N ARG A 157 1.08 -19.43 -8.88
CA ARG A 157 1.99 -19.53 -10.03
C ARG A 157 3.46 -19.49 -9.60
N HIS A 158 3.82 -18.63 -8.65
CA HIS A 158 5.20 -18.52 -8.13
C HIS A 158 5.61 -19.75 -7.34
N VAL A 159 4.72 -20.24 -6.46
CA VAL A 159 4.96 -21.48 -5.69
C VAL A 159 5.20 -22.66 -6.64
N ARG A 160 4.36 -22.81 -7.67
CA ARG A 160 4.51 -23.88 -8.68
C ARG A 160 5.83 -23.77 -9.45
N ALA A 161 6.22 -22.57 -9.85
CA ALA A 161 7.48 -22.34 -10.56
C ALA A 161 8.69 -22.67 -9.68
N ALA A 162 8.68 -22.23 -8.42
CA ALA A 162 9.74 -22.53 -7.45
C ALA A 162 9.86 -24.04 -7.17
N ASN A 163 8.74 -24.74 -7.02
CA ASN A 163 8.75 -26.20 -6.81
C ASN A 163 9.29 -26.96 -8.02
N ARG A 164 8.96 -26.52 -9.25
CA ARG A 164 9.53 -27.12 -10.47
C ARG A 164 11.04 -26.92 -10.58
N ALA A 165 11.53 -25.73 -10.26
CA ALA A 165 12.96 -25.42 -10.30
C ALA A 165 13.78 -26.22 -9.26
N ARG A 166 13.16 -26.65 -8.15
CA ARG A 166 13.80 -27.50 -7.13
C ARG A 166 13.80 -28.99 -7.47
N ALA A 167 12.93 -29.41 -8.39
CA ALA A 167 12.77 -30.81 -8.79
C ALA A 167 13.55 -31.16 -10.07
N ALA A 168 14.19 -30.17 -10.71
CA ALA A 168 15.06 -30.30 -11.87
C ALA A 168 16.52 -30.20 -11.42
#